data_AF-A0A2S0LW04-F1
#
_entry.id   AF-A0A2S0LW04-F1
#
_cell.length_a   1.000
_cell.length_b   1.000
_cell.length_c   1.000
_cell.angle_alpha   90.00
_cell.angle_beta   90.00
_cell.angle_gamma   90.00
#
_symmetry.space_group_name_H-M   'P 1'
#
loop_
_entity.id
_entity.type
_entity.pdbx_description
1 polymer ?
#
loop_
_entity_poly.entity_id
_entity_poly.type
_entity_poly.pdbx_seq_one_letter_code
_entity_poly.pdbx_strand_id
1 'polypeptide(L)'
;MTRELSYPRIPTQVAIGLLREFEGKSLDDLRQSSATDHLRAYFHPNHPFQVEEETLETLRAGVEVIARKYGYPDEAGGKKSPGDFDRDVAAYLVEMMKILPVEAAIDEVWNFFTLVLLPHVGMWRYPNKPGDYEYERLIGKPRNVFRKLWWRAYVLGPELSNKLGEDETVGIMERSSVGGNVQLARAIVRSHDRVRSQFDGALSSSEFLRTAMVRIRAINSVRGLTFLPDDVLQREIDTVFNEVRDAYIKAVESGQAKSGRHLRRLVASGAFG
;
A
#
# COMPACT_ATOMS: atom_id res chain seq x y z
N MET A 1 2.99 28.35 4.15
CA MET A 1 3.87 27.34 3.53
C MET A 1 3.98 26.17 4.48
N THR A 2 3.45 25.01 4.11
CA THR A 2 3.68 23.76 4.85
C THR A 2 5.16 23.42 4.72
N ARG A 3 5.89 23.28 5.83
CA ARG A 3 7.30 22.92 5.79
C ARG A 3 7.42 21.43 5.46
N GLU A 4 8.19 21.12 4.43
CA GLU A 4 8.49 19.75 4.06
C GLU A 4 9.71 19.28 4.89
N LEU A 5 9.64 18.07 5.44
CA LEU A 5 10.61 17.56 6.43
C LEU A 5 11.44 16.40 5.86
N SER A 6 12.75 16.37 6.18
CA SER A 6 13.59 15.18 5.99
C SER A 6 13.54 14.30 7.23
N TYR A 7 13.49 13.00 6.99
CA TYR A 7 13.37 11.98 8.02
C TYR A 7 14.70 11.25 8.23
N PRO A 8 14.95 10.71 9.44
CA PRO A 8 16.13 9.91 9.70
C PRO A 8 16.11 8.65 8.84
N ARG A 9 17.31 8.22 8.45
CA ARG A 9 17.55 7.06 7.59
C ARG A 9 18.49 6.11 8.30
N ILE A 10 18.27 4.81 8.18
CA ILE A 10 19.27 3.81 8.54
C ILE A 10 19.62 2.90 7.35
N PRO A 11 20.92 2.62 7.11
CA PRO A 11 21.33 1.73 6.04
C PRO A 11 20.70 0.35 6.16
N THR A 12 20.37 -0.25 5.01
CA THR A 12 19.72 -1.58 4.98
C THR A 12 20.50 -2.66 5.74
N GLN A 13 21.84 -2.62 5.72
CA GLN A 13 22.63 -3.57 6.50
C GLN A 13 22.48 -3.40 8.03
N VAL A 14 22.24 -2.16 8.49
CA VAL A 14 21.93 -1.87 9.90
C VAL A 14 20.52 -2.37 10.23
N ALA A 15 19.57 -2.14 9.33
CA ALA A 15 18.19 -2.63 9.45
C ALA A 15 18.13 -4.17 9.60
N ILE A 16 18.89 -4.89 8.77
CA ILE A 16 19.04 -6.35 8.85
C ILE A 16 19.65 -6.76 10.21
N GLY A 17 20.64 -6.00 10.70
CA GLY A 17 21.23 -6.20 12.02
C GLY A 17 20.20 -6.07 13.15
N LEU A 18 19.37 -5.02 13.12
CA LEU A 18 18.29 -4.82 14.10
C LEU A 18 17.30 -5.99 14.09
N LEU A 19 16.92 -6.51 12.91
CA LEU A 19 16.04 -7.67 12.84
C LEU A 19 16.65 -8.94 13.47
N ARG A 20 17.97 -9.12 13.39
CA ARG A 20 18.67 -10.20 14.10
C ARG A 20 18.62 -9.99 15.61
N GLU A 21 18.83 -8.76 16.07
CA GLU A 21 18.74 -8.41 17.49
C GLU A 21 17.32 -8.51 18.06
N PHE A 22 16.30 -8.44 17.20
CA PHE A 22 14.90 -8.59 17.57
C PHE A 22 14.43 -10.04 17.63
N GLU A 23 15.23 -10.99 17.14
CA GLU A 23 14.86 -12.40 17.19
C GLU A 23 14.67 -12.88 18.63
N GLY A 24 13.52 -13.50 18.89
CA GLY A 24 13.16 -14.00 20.22
C GLY A 24 12.68 -12.94 21.22
N LYS A 25 12.70 -11.64 20.88
CA LYS A 25 12.15 -10.57 21.72
C LYS A 25 10.63 -10.57 21.68
N SER A 26 10.00 -10.29 22.83
CA SER A 26 8.55 -10.07 22.90
C SER A 26 8.16 -8.71 22.29
N LEU A 27 6.88 -8.50 22.00
CA LEU A 27 6.38 -7.19 21.53
C LEU A 27 6.66 -6.08 22.55
N ASP A 28 6.66 -6.39 23.85
CA ASP A 28 6.97 -5.42 24.90
C ASP A 28 8.46 -5.07 24.91
N ASP A 29 9.36 -6.05 24.77
CA ASP A 29 10.80 -5.79 24.64
C ASP A 29 11.11 -4.92 23.41
N LEU A 30 10.42 -5.16 22.29
CA LEU A 30 10.55 -4.34 21.08
C LEU A 30 10.01 -2.92 21.30
N ARG A 31 8.93 -2.77 22.07
CA ARG A 31 8.38 -1.47 22.42
C ARG A 31 9.34 -0.68 23.30
N GLN A 32 9.94 -1.32 24.30
CA GLN A 32 10.97 -0.73 25.14
C GLN A 32 12.24 -0.38 24.36
N SER A 33 12.54 -1.13 23.29
CA SER A 33 13.67 -0.85 22.38
C SER A 33 13.36 0.24 21.33
N SER A 34 12.13 0.77 21.28
CA SER A 34 11.73 1.76 20.27
C SER A 34 12.30 3.14 20.60
N ALA A 35 12.92 3.79 19.63
CA ALA A 35 13.64 5.07 19.82
C ALA A 35 13.31 6.09 18.72
N THR A 36 13.60 7.36 19.01
CA THR A 36 13.51 8.51 18.09
C THR A 36 14.83 8.82 17.40
N ASP A 37 15.90 8.13 17.78
CA ASP A 37 17.24 8.24 17.22
C ASP A 37 17.90 6.84 17.10
N HIS A 38 19.03 6.81 16.41
CA HIS A 38 19.89 5.63 16.36
C HIS A 38 21.31 6.07 16.00
N LEU A 39 22.34 5.43 16.58
CA LEU A 39 23.75 5.82 16.38
C LEU A 39 24.17 5.87 14.90
N ARG A 40 23.58 5.00 14.09
CA ARG A 40 23.82 4.92 12.64
C ARG A 40 22.76 5.62 11.79
N ALA A 41 21.85 6.37 12.42
CA ALA A 41 20.91 7.18 11.69
C ALA A 41 21.59 8.41 11.10
N TYR A 42 21.12 8.85 9.94
CA TYR A 42 21.58 10.05 9.28
C TYR A 42 20.44 10.71 8.52
N PHE A 43 20.60 11.99 8.21
CA PHE A 43 19.66 12.75 7.38
C PHE A 43 20.23 13.00 6.00
N HIS A 44 19.39 13.40 5.05
CA HIS A 44 19.89 13.89 3.78
C HIS A 44 20.80 15.12 4.02
N PRO A 45 22.07 15.13 3.54
CA PRO A 45 23.06 16.14 3.91
C PRO A 45 22.65 17.60 3.65
N ASN A 46 21.82 17.82 2.63
CA ASN A 46 21.45 19.16 2.15
C ASN A 46 19.99 19.54 2.46
N HIS A 47 19.30 18.81 3.33
CA HIS A 47 17.90 19.14 3.62
C HIS A 47 17.81 20.19 4.75
N PRO A 48 17.16 21.35 4.51
CA PRO A 48 17.20 22.48 5.44
C PRO A 48 16.38 22.27 6.73
N PHE A 49 15.40 21.35 6.70
CA PHE A 49 14.52 21.08 7.83
C PHE A 49 14.50 19.58 8.11
N GLN A 50 15.02 19.20 9.27
CA GLN A 50 14.94 17.83 9.79
C GLN A 50 13.69 17.71 10.64
N VAL A 51 13.06 16.54 10.64
CA VAL A 51 11.97 16.25 11.57
C VAL A 51 12.50 16.33 13.00
N GLU A 52 11.77 17.02 13.87
CA GLU A 52 12.10 17.14 15.28
C GLU A 52 11.74 15.84 16.02
N GLU A 53 12.45 15.56 17.10
CA GLU A 53 12.19 14.39 17.95
C GLU A 53 10.73 14.33 18.42
N GLU A 54 10.16 15.45 18.87
CA GLU A 54 8.75 15.56 19.30
C GLU A 54 7.78 15.12 18.19
N THR A 55 8.10 15.39 16.92
CA THR A 55 7.28 14.94 15.79
C THR A 55 7.38 13.42 15.60
N LEU A 56 8.56 12.82 15.80
CA LEU A 56 8.73 11.37 15.75
C LEU A 56 7.99 10.68 16.92
N GLU A 57 8.04 11.26 18.12
CA GLU A 57 7.29 10.76 19.27
C GLU A 57 5.78 10.82 19.03
N THR A 58 5.30 11.93 18.48
CA THR A 58 3.89 12.12 18.10
C THR A 58 3.47 11.07 17.06
N LEU A 59 4.28 10.86 16.03
CA LEU A 59 4.04 9.82 15.01
C LEU A 59 3.94 8.43 15.63
N ARG A 60 4.90 8.06 16.50
CA ARG A 60 4.89 6.78 17.22
C ARG A 60 3.62 6.64 18.05
N ALA A 61 3.30 7.63 18.88
CA ALA A 61 2.13 7.60 19.76
C ALA A 61 0.81 7.46 18.99
N GLY A 62 0.63 8.19 17.89
CA GLY A 62 -0.58 8.07 17.07
C GLY A 62 -0.73 6.72 16.38
N VAL A 63 0.36 6.15 15.84
CA VAL A 63 0.33 4.79 15.28
C VAL A 63 0.03 3.76 16.37
N GLU A 64 0.59 3.89 17.58
CA GLU A 64 0.28 3.01 18.70
C GLU A 64 -1.20 3.09 19.14
N VAL A 65 -1.79 4.30 19.17
CA VAL A 65 -3.21 4.49 19.48
C VAL A 65 -4.08 3.74 18.46
N ILE A 66 -3.75 3.85 17.18
CA ILE A 66 -4.42 3.11 16.11
C ILE A 66 -4.20 1.60 16.30
N ALA A 67 -2.97 1.14 16.53
CA ALA A 67 -2.68 -0.27 16.74
C ALA A 67 -3.49 -0.88 17.90
N ARG A 68 -3.58 -0.19 19.03
CA ARG A 68 -4.38 -0.60 20.19
C ARG A 68 -5.87 -0.70 19.86
N LYS A 69 -6.42 0.25 19.08
CA LYS A 69 -7.80 0.16 18.57
C LYS A 69 -8.05 -1.14 17.81
N TYR A 70 -7.04 -1.70 17.15
CA TYR A 70 -7.14 -2.90 16.32
C TYR A 70 -6.59 -4.19 16.96
N GLY A 71 -6.27 -4.17 18.26
CA GLY A 71 -5.98 -5.37 19.03
C GLY A 71 -4.51 -5.55 19.45
N TYR A 72 -3.62 -4.59 19.16
CA TYR A 72 -2.28 -4.60 19.75
C TYR A 72 -2.36 -4.45 21.29
N PRO A 73 -1.58 -5.20 22.10
CA PRO A 73 -0.51 -6.13 21.71
C PRO A 73 -0.94 -7.59 21.52
N ASP A 74 -2.22 -7.93 21.70
CA ASP A 74 -2.71 -9.30 21.54
C ASP A 74 -2.60 -9.75 20.08
N GLU A 75 -2.72 -11.05 19.81
CA GLU A 75 -2.59 -11.61 18.46
C GLU A 75 -3.40 -10.80 17.43
N ALA A 76 -2.74 -10.41 16.34
CA ALA A 76 -3.34 -9.76 15.18
C ALA A 76 -4.35 -10.72 14.50
N GLY A 77 -5.49 -10.93 15.14
CA GLY A 77 -6.49 -11.94 14.78
C GLY A 77 -7.81 -11.81 15.53
N GLY A 78 -7.91 -10.93 16.53
CA GLY A 78 -9.14 -10.67 17.27
C GLY A 78 -10.16 -9.82 16.49
N LYS A 79 -11.05 -10.46 15.72
CA LYS A 79 -12.34 -9.96 15.17
C LYS A 79 -12.37 -8.64 14.34
N LYS A 80 -11.33 -7.79 14.35
CA LYS A 80 -11.25 -6.56 13.55
C LYS A 80 -10.41 -6.80 12.29
N SER A 81 -10.90 -6.35 11.14
CA SER A 81 -10.26 -6.58 9.85
C SER A 81 -8.86 -5.96 9.81
N PRO A 82 -7.79 -6.71 9.46
CA PRO A 82 -6.44 -6.15 9.26
C PRO A 82 -6.41 -4.98 8.25
N GLY A 83 -7.39 -4.93 7.34
CA GLY A 83 -7.53 -3.83 6.38
C GLY A 83 -7.93 -2.50 7.01
N ASP A 84 -8.68 -2.51 8.13
CA ASP A 84 -9.12 -1.27 8.79
C ASP A 84 -7.96 -0.60 9.56
N PHE A 85 -7.07 -1.39 10.17
CA PHE A 85 -5.82 -0.88 10.74
C PHE A 85 -4.97 -0.19 9.67
N ASP A 86 -4.72 -0.88 8.56
CA ASP A 86 -3.94 -0.36 7.44
C ASP A 86 -4.55 0.94 6.89
N ARG A 87 -5.89 1.07 6.93
CA ARG A 87 -6.63 2.25 6.48
C ARG A 87 -6.37 3.46 7.38
N ASP A 88 -6.56 3.30 8.68
CA ASP A 88 -6.40 4.37 9.66
C ASP A 88 -4.94 4.84 9.73
N VAL A 89 -3.98 3.91 9.70
CA VAL A 89 -2.55 4.25 9.66
C VAL A 89 -2.19 4.99 8.36
N ALA A 90 -2.71 4.56 7.21
CA ALA A 90 -2.43 5.24 5.94
C ALA A 90 -2.88 6.71 5.95
N ALA A 91 -4.08 6.99 6.45
CA ALA A 91 -4.60 8.35 6.60
C ALA A 91 -3.73 9.17 7.57
N TYR A 92 -3.43 8.61 8.73
CA TYR A 92 -2.61 9.25 9.76
C TYR A 92 -1.20 9.61 9.25
N LEU A 93 -0.51 8.69 8.58
CA LEU A 93 0.86 8.92 8.12
C LEU A 93 0.96 10.02 7.06
N VAL A 94 0.03 10.06 6.10
CA VAL A 94 0.02 11.13 5.08
C VAL A 94 -0.32 12.48 5.67
N GLU A 95 -1.22 12.51 6.65
CA GLU A 95 -1.56 13.74 7.36
C GLU A 95 -0.39 14.24 8.20
N MET A 96 0.24 13.37 9.00
CA MET A 96 1.20 13.80 10.01
C MET A 96 2.64 13.90 9.52
N MET A 97 3.11 13.02 8.63
CA MET A 97 4.54 12.99 8.32
C MET A 97 5.02 14.23 7.55
N LYS A 98 4.16 14.82 6.69
CA LYS A 98 4.54 15.93 5.78
C LYS A 98 5.91 15.72 5.09
N ILE A 99 6.24 14.45 4.85
CA ILE A 99 7.50 14.01 4.23
C ILE A 99 7.44 14.27 2.73
N LEU A 100 8.59 14.65 2.15
CA LEU A 100 8.73 14.75 0.71
C LEU A 100 8.54 13.39 0.02
N PRO A 101 7.89 13.33 -1.16
CA PRO A 101 7.79 12.10 -1.93
C PRO A 101 9.15 11.52 -2.31
N VAL A 102 10.14 12.38 -2.59
CA VAL A 102 11.52 11.94 -2.89
C VAL A 102 12.19 11.32 -1.66
N GLU A 103 11.95 11.83 -0.46
CA GLU A 103 12.44 11.23 0.80
C GLU A 103 11.70 9.92 1.08
N ALA A 104 10.37 9.90 0.91
CA ALA A 104 9.53 8.71 1.05
C ALA A 104 9.84 7.61 0.02
N ALA A 105 10.59 7.91 -1.04
CA ALA A 105 11.05 6.91 -2.00
C ALA A 105 12.30 6.14 -1.51
N ILE A 106 13.00 6.67 -0.50
CA ILE A 106 14.23 6.10 0.03
C ILE A 106 13.91 4.96 1.00
N ASP A 107 14.39 3.74 0.70
CA ASP A 107 14.18 2.54 1.53
C ASP A 107 14.58 2.79 3.00
N GLU A 108 15.65 3.54 3.22
CA GLU A 108 16.26 3.73 4.53
C GLU A 108 15.44 4.59 5.51
N VAL A 109 14.57 5.45 5.00
CA VAL A 109 13.57 6.16 5.84
C VAL A 109 12.61 5.15 6.46
N TRP A 110 12.18 4.17 5.67
CA TRP A 110 11.25 3.14 6.13
C TRP A 110 11.93 2.08 6.98
N ASN A 111 13.21 1.80 6.75
CA ASN A 111 14.00 1.01 7.71
C ASN A 111 13.98 1.66 9.10
N PHE A 112 14.25 2.97 9.17
CA PHE A 112 14.24 3.70 10.44
C PHE A 112 12.84 3.68 11.06
N PHE A 113 11.83 4.05 10.27
CA PHE A 113 10.45 4.14 10.74
C PHE A 113 9.93 2.79 11.27
N THR A 114 10.22 1.69 10.58
CA THR A 114 9.75 0.36 10.99
C THR A 114 10.58 -0.25 12.10
N LEU A 115 11.92 -0.14 12.08
CA LEU A 115 12.78 -0.94 12.96
C LEU A 115 13.38 -0.16 14.12
N VAL A 116 13.35 1.18 14.08
CA VAL A 116 13.79 2.02 15.19
C VAL A 116 12.58 2.63 15.89
N LEU A 117 11.68 3.26 15.13
CA LEU A 117 10.57 4.01 15.71
C LEU A 117 9.39 3.13 16.15
N LEU A 118 9.02 2.13 15.33
CA LEU A 118 7.83 1.29 15.53
C LEU A 118 8.07 -0.23 15.37
N PRO A 119 9.17 -0.82 15.89
CA PRO A 119 9.49 -2.24 15.71
C PRO A 119 8.38 -3.16 16.22
N HIS A 120 7.78 -2.83 17.37
CA HIS A 120 6.72 -3.60 17.99
C HIS A 120 5.42 -3.61 17.16
N VAL A 121 5.01 -2.48 16.58
CA VAL A 121 3.81 -2.44 15.71
C VAL A 121 4.08 -3.15 14.39
N GLY A 122 5.27 -2.97 13.80
CA GLY A 122 5.66 -3.67 12.57
C GLY A 122 5.62 -5.20 12.76
N MET A 123 6.26 -5.69 13.83
CA MET A 123 6.33 -7.11 14.16
C MET A 123 4.96 -7.69 14.55
N TRP A 124 4.12 -6.93 15.24
CA TRP A 124 2.75 -7.35 15.55
C TRP A 124 1.90 -7.51 14.28
N ARG A 125 1.99 -6.54 13.35
CA ARG A 125 1.19 -6.54 12.12
C ARG A 125 1.65 -7.60 11.12
N TYR A 126 2.96 -7.85 11.06
CA TYR A 126 3.60 -8.86 10.22
C TYR A 126 4.68 -9.61 11.02
N PRO A 127 4.28 -10.66 11.78
CA PRO A 127 5.23 -11.47 12.53
C PRO A 127 6.30 -12.06 11.63
N ASN A 128 7.57 -11.82 11.99
CA ASN A 128 8.69 -12.35 11.26
C ASN A 128 8.96 -13.80 11.63
N LYS A 129 9.38 -14.61 10.66
CA LYS A 129 9.88 -15.96 10.94
C LYS A 129 11.34 -15.87 11.41
N PRO A 130 11.76 -16.70 12.40
CA PRO A 130 13.16 -16.78 12.77
C PRO A 130 14.07 -17.02 11.56
N GLY A 131 15.20 -16.32 11.49
CA GLY A 131 16.14 -16.39 10.37
C GLY A 131 15.79 -15.57 9.11
N ASP A 132 14.59 -14.98 8.98
CA ASP A 132 14.22 -14.14 7.84
C ASP A 132 14.56 -12.66 8.10
N TYR A 133 15.84 -12.31 8.01
CA TYR A 133 16.32 -10.95 8.32
C TYR A 133 16.18 -9.95 7.17
N GLU A 134 15.70 -10.40 6.02
CA GLU A 134 15.42 -9.55 4.85
C GLU A 134 13.93 -9.43 4.56
N TYR A 135 13.09 -9.80 5.55
CA TYR A 135 11.65 -9.85 5.39
C TYR A 135 11.08 -8.52 4.88
N GLU A 136 10.57 -8.53 3.63
CA GLU A 136 10.18 -7.32 2.89
C GLU A 136 9.07 -6.49 3.56
N ARG A 137 8.33 -7.08 4.51
CA ARG A 137 7.30 -6.37 5.28
C ARG A 137 7.89 -5.51 6.38
N LEU A 138 9.11 -5.80 6.83
CA LEU A 138 9.78 -5.08 7.92
C LEU A 138 10.96 -4.24 7.43
N ILE A 139 11.73 -4.73 6.46
CA ILE A 139 12.73 -3.91 5.76
C ILE A 139 12.02 -2.91 4.86
N GLY A 140 12.58 -1.71 4.70
CA GLY A 140 12.03 -0.56 3.98
C GLY A 140 11.80 -0.70 2.48
N LYS A 141 11.76 -1.93 1.95
CA LYS A 141 11.41 -2.25 0.55
C LYS A 141 9.96 -1.83 0.22
N PRO A 142 9.53 -1.83 -1.05
CA PRO A 142 8.20 -1.36 -1.44
C PRO A 142 7.02 -2.01 -0.68
N ARG A 143 7.17 -3.26 -0.22
CA ARG A 143 6.17 -4.00 0.56
C ARG A 143 6.19 -3.76 2.07
N ASN A 144 7.10 -2.89 2.54
CA ASN A 144 7.22 -2.51 3.95
C ASN A 144 5.87 -2.06 4.51
N VAL A 145 5.60 -2.50 5.74
CA VAL A 145 4.32 -2.34 6.43
C VAL A 145 3.82 -0.90 6.45
N PHE A 146 4.69 0.11 6.66
CA PHE A 146 4.29 1.51 6.73
C PHE A 146 4.47 2.23 5.40
N ARG A 147 5.53 1.91 4.66
CA ARG A 147 5.81 2.50 3.34
C ARG A 147 4.62 2.35 2.40
N LYS A 148 4.11 1.12 2.28
CA LYS A 148 3.01 0.83 1.35
C LYS A 148 1.74 1.61 1.70
N LEU A 149 1.50 1.84 3.00
CA LEU A 149 0.33 2.57 3.50
C LEU A 149 0.44 4.06 3.17
N TRP A 150 1.61 4.65 3.44
CA TRP A 150 1.87 6.04 3.10
C TRP A 150 1.75 6.28 1.59
N TRP A 151 2.42 5.47 0.75
CA TRP A 151 2.36 5.64 -0.71
C TRP A 151 0.95 5.47 -1.28
N ARG A 152 0.19 4.50 -0.77
CA ARG A 152 -1.22 4.31 -1.17
C ARG A 152 -2.04 5.56 -0.87
N ALA A 153 -1.99 6.08 0.37
CA ALA A 153 -2.76 7.26 0.74
C ALA A 153 -2.24 8.53 0.06
N TYR A 154 -0.94 8.66 -0.19
CA TYR A 154 -0.35 9.82 -0.85
C TYR A 154 -0.82 9.90 -2.32
N VAL A 155 -0.74 8.79 -3.04
CA VAL A 155 -1.12 8.72 -4.45
C VAL A 155 -2.64 8.79 -4.62
N LEU A 156 -3.39 7.97 -3.90
CA LEU A 156 -4.84 7.87 -4.11
C LEU A 156 -5.64 8.95 -3.37
N GLY A 157 -5.08 9.51 -2.30
CA GLY A 157 -5.85 10.26 -1.32
C GLY A 157 -6.62 9.32 -0.37
N PRO A 158 -7.06 9.83 0.80
CA PRO A 158 -7.70 9.01 1.84
C PRO A 158 -9.00 8.36 1.35
N GLU A 159 -9.83 9.06 0.59
CA GLU A 159 -11.12 8.53 0.13
C GLU A 159 -10.98 7.30 -0.77
N LEU A 160 -10.11 7.38 -1.78
CA LEU A 160 -9.91 6.29 -2.75
C LEU A 160 -9.05 5.16 -2.16
N SER A 161 -8.05 5.49 -1.32
CA SER A 161 -7.26 4.50 -0.59
C SER A 161 -8.13 3.54 0.22
N ASN A 162 -9.23 4.05 0.78
CA ASN A 162 -10.13 3.27 1.62
C ASN A 162 -10.99 2.25 0.84
N LYS A 163 -11.07 2.37 -0.48
CA LYS A 163 -11.86 1.48 -1.36
C LYS A 163 -11.14 0.19 -1.73
N LEU A 164 -9.85 0.08 -1.43
CA LEU A 164 -9.02 -1.05 -1.85
C LEU A 164 -8.63 -1.95 -0.68
N GLY A 165 -8.62 -3.26 -0.93
CA GLY A 165 -7.87 -4.21 -0.11
C GLY A 165 -6.37 -4.16 -0.40
N GLU A 166 -5.62 -4.99 0.33
CA GLU A 166 -4.16 -5.08 0.17
C GLU A 166 -3.77 -5.55 -1.24
N ASP A 167 -4.41 -6.61 -1.73
CA ASP A 167 -4.11 -7.18 -3.05
C ASP A 167 -4.39 -6.20 -4.19
N GLU A 168 -5.48 -5.44 -4.11
CA GLU A 168 -5.79 -4.42 -5.11
C GLU A 168 -4.77 -3.29 -5.10
N THR A 169 -4.41 -2.83 -3.90
CA THR A 169 -3.36 -1.81 -3.72
C THR A 169 -2.07 -2.27 -4.39
N VAL A 170 -1.60 -3.47 -4.06
CA VAL A 170 -0.38 -4.06 -4.66
C VAL A 170 -0.50 -4.14 -6.18
N GLY A 171 -1.66 -4.57 -6.69
CA GLY A 171 -1.91 -4.70 -8.13
C GLY A 171 -1.81 -3.40 -8.92
N ILE A 172 -2.03 -2.25 -8.28
CA ILE A 172 -1.93 -0.91 -8.87
C ILE A 172 -0.54 -0.32 -8.61
N MET A 173 -0.14 -0.28 -7.34
CA MET A 173 1.00 0.52 -6.87
C MET A 173 2.36 -0.04 -7.27
N GLU A 174 2.53 -1.36 -7.34
CA GLU A 174 3.82 -1.97 -7.74
C GLU A 174 4.09 -1.91 -9.25
N ARG A 175 3.14 -1.41 -10.04
CA ARG A 175 3.28 -1.29 -11.48
C ARG A 175 3.68 0.13 -11.82
N SER A 176 4.96 0.35 -12.14
CA SER A 176 5.50 1.68 -12.44
C SER A 176 4.70 2.45 -13.51
N SER A 177 4.25 1.76 -14.56
CA SER A 177 3.43 2.35 -15.65
C SER A 177 2.01 2.76 -15.24
N VAL A 178 1.60 2.45 -14.01
CA VAL A 178 0.27 2.77 -13.46
C VAL A 178 0.41 3.53 -12.14
N GLY A 179 1.00 2.91 -11.11
CA GLY A 179 1.19 3.53 -9.80
C GLY A 179 2.10 4.76 -9.81
N GLY A 180 2.94 4.91 -10.84
CA GLY A 180 3.75 6.12 -11.06
C GLY A 180 2.96 7.30 -11.64
N ASN A 181 1.72 7.10 -12.10
CA ASN A 181 0.85 8.16 -12.60
C ASN A 181 -0.39 8.31 -11.71
N VAL A 182 -0.48 9.44 -10.99
CA VAL A 182 -1.54 9.71 -10.02
C VAL A 182 -2.91 9.75 -10.67
N GLN A 183 -3.06 10.38 -11.84
CA GLN A 183 -4.36 10.48 -12.52
C GLN A 183 -4.88 9.10 -12.93
N LEU A 184 -4.02 8.28 -13.55
CA LEU A 184 -4.34 6.93 -13.99
C LEU A 184 -4.68 6.02 -12.81
N ALA A 185 -3.86 6.03 -11.75
CA ALA A 185 -4.12 5.25 -10.55
C ALA A 185 -5.50 5.60 -9.94
N ARG A 186 -5.81 6.90 -9.80
CA ARG A 186 -7.10 7.35 -9.27
C ARG A 186 -8.28 6.99 -10.18
N ALA A 187 -8.12 7.13 -11.51
CA ALA A 187 -9.15 6.77 -12.47
C ALA A 187 -9.49 5.27 -12.39
N ILE A 188 -8.47 4.41 -12.26
CA ILE A 188 -8.64 2.96 -12.06
C ILE A 188 -9.43 2.65 -10.80
N VAL A 189 -9.08 3.26 -9.67
CA VAL A 189 -9.77 3.00 -8.39
C VAL A 189 -11.22 3.48 -8.43
N ARG A 190 -11.48 4.66 -8.99
CA ARG A 190 -12.85 5.19 -9.16
C ARG A 190 -13.72 4.26 -9.99
N SER A 191 -13.21 3.81 -11.14
CA SER A 191 -13.94 2.89 -12.01
C SER A 191 -14.13 1.52 -11.37
N HIS A 192 -13.09 1.00 -10.70
CA HIS A 192 -13.17 -0.26 -9.98
C HIS A 192 -14.25 -0.23 -8.90
N ASP A 193 -14.23 0.76 -8.00
CA ASP A 193 -15.23 0.92 -6.92
C ASP A 193 -16.64 1.06 -7.50
N ARG A 194 -16.82 1.98 -8.46
CA ARG A 194 -18.13 2.27 -9.06
C ARG A 194 -18.73 1.12 -9.83
N VAL A 195 -17.94 0.39 -10.63
CA VAL A 195 -18.47 -0.71 -11.46
C VAL A 195 -18.62 -1.97 -10.61
N ARG A 196 -17.70 -2.23 -9.67
CA ARG A 196 -17.80 -3.39 -8.79
C ARG A 196 -19.03 -3.34 -7.90
N SER A 197 -19.49 -2.16 -7.48
CA SER A 197 -20.70 -2.01 -6.68
C SER A 197 -21.99 -2.33 -7.43
N GLN A 198 -21.95 -2.57 -8.75
CA GLN A 198 -23.12 -2.78 -9.60
C GLN A 198 -23.47 -4.26 -9.81
N PHE A 199 -22.65 -5.20 -9.35
CA PHE A 199 -22.91 -6.62 -9.51
C PHE A 199 -22.38 -7.43 -8.33
N ASP A 200 -23.15 -8.43 -7.91
CA ASP A 200 -22.75 -9.32 -6.81
C ASP A 200 -22.18 -10.65 -7.31
N GLY A 201 -21.29 -11.22 -6.50
CA GLY A 201 -21.47 -12.64 -6.17
C GLY A 201 -20.49 -13.71 -6.69
N ALA A 202 -19.57 -13.49 -7.65
CA ALA A 202 -18.62 -14.58 -7.98
C ALA A 202 -17.16 -14.23 -8.34
N LEU A 203 -16.83 -12.98 -8.62
CA LEU A 203 -15.42 -12.54 -8.67
C LEU A 203 -15.05 -11.82 -7.38
N SER A 204 -13.90 -12.19 -6.81
CA SER A 204 -13.34 -11.36 -5.74
C SER A 204 -12.96 -9.99 -6.29
N SER A 205 -12.99 -8.97 -5.43
CA SER A 205 -12.66 -7.59 -5.82
C SER A 205 -11.29 -7.50 -6.51
N SER A 206 -10.29 -8.21 -5.98
CA SER A 206 -8.95 -8.31 -6.56
C SER A 206 -8.91 -9.05 -7.89
N GLU A 207 -9.77 -10.05 -8.11
CA GLU A 207 -9.88 -10.72 -9.41
C GLU A 207 -10.47 -9.83 -10.48
N PHE A 208 -11.51 -9.08 -10.15
CA PHE A 208 -12.13 -8.13 -11.06
C PHE A 208 -11.13 -7.06 -11.50
N LEU A 209 -10.45 -6.42 -10.54
CA LEU A 209 -9.40 -5.45 -10.83
C LEU A 209 -8.29 -6.06 -11.69
N ARG A 210 -7.77 -7.23 -11.33
CA ARG A 210 -6.67 -7.87 -12.07
C ARG A 210 -7.04 -8.13 -13.53
N THR A 211 -8.30 -8.48 -13.80
CA THR A 211 -8.81 -8.72 -15.15
C THR A 211 -8.83 -7.44 -15.97
N ALA A 212 -9.39 -6.35 -15.43
CA ALA A 212 -9.37 -5.04 -16.08
C ALA A 212 -7.93 -4.54 -16.33
N MET A 213 -7.06 -4.72 -15.33
CA MET A 213 -5.66 -4.31 -15.38
C MET A 213 -4.82 -5.01 -16.48
N VAL A 214 -5.26 -6.15 -17.01
CA VAL A 214 -4.61 -6.73 -18.20
C VAL A 214 -4.90 -5.87 -19.43
N ARG A 215 -6.17 -5.52 -19.68
CA ARG A 215 -6.58 -4.66 -20.80
C ARG A 215 -6.03 -3.24 -20.66
N ILE A 216 -6.13 -2.63 -19.48
CA ILE A 216 -5.64 -1.25 -19.25
C ILE A 216 -4.15 -1.14 -19.60
N ARG A 217 -3.34 -2.13 -19.24
CA ARG A 217 -1.91 -2.13 -19.59
C ARG A 217 -1.67 -2.24 -21.10
N ALA A 218 -2.41 -3.11 -21.78
CA ALA A 218 -2.30 -3.25 -23.22
C ALA A 218 -2.69 -1.96 -23.96
N ILE A 219 -3.74 -1.29 -23.50
CA ILE A 219 -4.16 0.01 -24.05
C ILE A 219 -3.10 1.08 -23.75
N ASN A 220 -2.60 1.13 -22.50
CA ASN A 220 -1.61 2.12 -22.09
C ASN A 220 -0.31 2.02 -22.89
N SER A 221 0.15 0.81 -23.24
CA SER A 221 1.36 0.63 -24.05
C SER A 221 1.25 1.14 -25.50
N VAL A 222 0.04 1.35 -26.00
CA VAL A 222 -0.20 1.80 -27.39
C VAL A 222 -0.65 3.26 -27.43
N ARG A 223 -1.56 3.66 -26.52
CA ARG A 223 -2.23 4.97 -26.56
C ARG A 223 -1.65 6.00 -25.58
N GLY A 224 -0.82 5.59 -24.62
CA GLY A 224 -0.28 6.49 -23.60
C GLY A 224 -1.39 7.15 -22.78
N LEU A 225 -2.16 6.36 -22.01
CA LEU A 225 -3.31 6.84 -21.23
C LEU A 225 -2.95 8.00 -20.28
N THR A 226 -1.68 8.07 -19.87
CA THR A 226 -1.13 9.11 -19.00
C THR A 226 -1.17 10.53 -19.58
N PHE A 227 -1.37 10.67 -20.89
CA PHE A 227 -1.42 11.97 -21.57
C PHE A 227 -2.85 12.44 -21.90
N LEU A 228 -3.85 11.61 -21.59
CA LEU A 228 -5.25 11.97 -21.84
C LEU A 228 -5.74 12.98 -20.80
N PRO A 229 -6.63 13.92 -21.18
CA PRO A 229 -7.36 14.74 -20.22
C PRO A 229 -8.13 13.89 -19.20
N ASP A 230 -8.27 14.36 -17.97
CA ASP A 230 -8.86 13.60 -16.85
C ASP A 230 -10.24 13.02 -17.16
N ASP A 231 -11.11 13.76 -17.86
CA ASP A 231 -12.45 13.30 -18.24
C ASP A 231 -12.42 12.21 -19.31
N VAL A 232 -11.49 12.31 -20.27
CA VAL A 232 -11.28 11.32 -21.33
C VAL A 232 -10.66 10.07 -20.73
N LEU A 233 -9.63 10.22 -19.90
CA LEU A 233 -8.99 9.13 -19.17
C LEU A 233 -10.03 8.38 -18.33
N GLN A 234 -10.85 9.09 -17.56
CA GLN A 234 -11.86 8.46 -16.72
C GLN A 234 -12.87 7.64 -17.54
N ARG A 235 -13.30 8.17 -18.70
CA ARG A 235 -14.20 7.46 -19.63
C ARG A 235 -13.55 6.21 -20.23
N GLU A 236 -12.30 6.30 -20.67
CA GLU A 236 -11.57 5.14 -21.22
C GLU A 236 -11.44 4.02 -20.19
N ILE A 237 -11.10 4.37 -18.95
CA ILE A 237 -10.99 3.39 -17.86
C ILE A 237 -12.37 2.79 -17.53
N ASP A 238 -13.43 3.61 -17.51
CA ASP A 238 -14.80 3.12 -17.32
C ASP A 238 -15.23 2.14 -18.39
N THR A 239 -14.93 2.42 -19.66
CA THR A 239 -15.20 1.50 -20.76
C THR A 239 -14.57 0.14 -20.49
N VAL A 240 -13.29 0.09 -20.10
CA VAL A 240 -12.61 -1.17 -19.81
C VAL A 240 -13.28 -1.94 -18.67
N PHE A 241 -13.65 -1.26 -17.57
CA PHE A 241 -14.31 -1.94 -16.45
C PHE A 241 -15.72 -2.42 -16.79
N ASN A 242 -16.49 -1.63 -17.56
CA ASN A 242 -17.81 -2.04 -18.04
C ASN A 242 -17.73 -3.24 -18.99
N GLU A 243 -16.77 -3.26 -19.92
CA GLU A 243 -16.54 -4.41 -20.80
C GLU A 243 -16.21 -5.68 -20.01
N VAL A 244 -15.38 -5.59 -18.97
CA VAL A 244 -15.06 -6.73 -18.11
C VAL A 244 -16.31 -7.20 -17.35
N ARG A 245 -17.13 -6.28 -16.84
CA ARG A 245 -18.42 -6.60 -16.20
C ARG A 245 -19.35 -7.31 -17.18
N ASP A 246 -19.53 -6.78 -18.37
CA ASP A 246 -20.49 -7.30 -19.36
C ASP A 246 -20.07 -8.67 -19.89
N ALA A 247 -18.77 -8.85 -20.17
CA ALA A 247 -18.21 -10.14 -20.52
C ALA A 247 -18.40 -11.17 -19.39
N TYR A 248 -18.28 -10.73 -18.14
CA TYR A 248 -18.52 -11.58 -16.97
C TYR A 248 -19.99 -11.98 -16.84
N ILE A 249 -20.94 -11.02 -16.92
CA ILE A 249 -22.38 -11.28 -16.86
C ILE A 249 -22.78 -12.30 -17.94
N LYS A 250 -22.36 -12.09 -19.20
CA LYS A 250 -22.61 -13.01 -20.32
C LYS A 250 -22.07 -14.42 -20.07
N ALA A 251 -20.86 -14.54 -19.51
CA ALA A 251 -20.25 -15.84 -19.21
C ALA A 251 -20.97 -16.59 -18.08
N VAL A 252 -21.54 -15.86 -17.11
CA VAL A 252 -22.37 -16.44 -16.04
C VAL A 252 -23.73 -16.88 -16.59
N GLU A 253 -24.41 -16.03 -17.36
CA GLU A 253 -25.70 -16.35 -17.98
C GLU A 253 -25.63 -17.54 -18.95
N SER A 254 -24.53 -17.68 -19.68
CA SER A 254 -24.31 -18.81 -20.61
C SER A 254 -23.86 -20.11 -19.94
N GLY A 255 -23.69 -20.14 -18.61
CA GLY A 255 -23.21 -21.33 -17.88
C GLY A 255 -21.77 -21.74 -18.17
N GLN A 256 -21.00 -20.90 -18.90
CA GLN A 256 -19.61 -21.17 -19.27
C GLN A 256 -18.63 -20.88 -18.12
N ALA A 257 -19.04 -20.08 -17.13
CA ALA A 257 -18.23 -19.70 -15.98
C ALA A 257 -18.19 -20.80 -14.89
N LYS A 258 -17.29 -21.78 -15.03
CA LYS A 258 -17.05 -22.81 -13.99
C LYS A 258 -16.16 -22.33 -12.83
N SER A 259 -15.38 -21.25 -13.02
CA SER A 259 -14.54 -20.61 -11.99
C SER A 259 -14.01 -19.23 -12.44
N GLY A 260 -13.61 -18.37 -11.50
CA GLY A 260 -13.01 -17.05 -11.78
C GLY A 260 -11.72 -17.09 -12.61
N ARG A 261 -11.02 -18.25 -12.66
CA ARG A 261 -9.81 -18.45 -13.47
C ARG A 261 -10.12 -18.70 -14.96
N HIS A 262 -11.25 -19.35 -15.24
CA HIS A 262 -11.72 -19.63 -16.61
C HIS A 262 -12.25 -18.36 -17.27
N LEU A 263 -13.01 -17.56 -16.51
CA LEU A 263 -13.46 -16.22 -16.89
C LEU A 263 -12.33 -15.28 -17.29
N ARG A 264 -11.21 -15.29 -16.54
CA ARG A 264 -10.02 -14.47 -16.88
C ARG A 264 -9.43 -14.80 -18.24
N ARG A 265 -9.41 -16.08 -18.65
CA ARG A 265 -8.91 -16.46 -19.98
C ARG A 265 -9.86 -15.99 -21.09
N LEU A 266 -11.18 -16.14 -20.89
CA LEU A 266 -12.19 -15.71 -21.86
C LEU A 266 -12.19 -14.19 -22.09
N VAL A 267 -12.03 -13.40 -21.02
CA VAL A 267 -11.95 -11.93 -21.12
C VAL A 267 -10.63 -11.47 -21.75
N ALA A 268 -9.52 -12.16 -21.44
CA ALA A 268 -8.19 -11.86 -21.97
C ALA A 268 -7.99 -12.28 -23.43
N SER A 269 -8.70 -13.31 -23.91
CA SER A 269 -8.60 -13.79 -25.31
C SER A 269 -9.40 -12.96 -26.31
N GLY A 270 -10.06 -11.88 -25.86
CA GLY A 270 -10.91 -11.06 -26.74
C GLY A 270 -12.15 -11.80 -27.26
N ALA A 271 -12.57 -12.91 -26.63
CA ALA A 271 -13.69 -13.73 -27.09
C ALA A 271 -15.07 -13.04 -27.01
N PHE A 272 -15.10 -11.79 -26.53
CA PHE A 272 -16.27 -10.94 -26.43
C PHE A 272 -16.08 -9.57 -27.12
N GLY A 273 -15.08 -9.48 -28.01
CA GLY A 273 -14.89 -8.34 -28.92
C GLY A 273 -15.71 -8.51 -30.19
#